data_AF-A0A7X8RLU8-F1
#
_entry.id   AF-A0A7X8RLU8-F1
#
_cell.length_a   1.000
_cell.length_b   1.000
_cell.length_c   1.000
_cell.angle_alpha   90.00
_cell.angle_beta   90.00
_cell.angle_gamma   90.00
#
_symmetry.space_group_name_H-M   'P 1'
#
loop_
_entity.id
_entity.type
_entity.pdbx_description
1 polymer ?
#
loop_
_entity_poly.entity_id
_entity_poly.type
_entity_poly.pdbx_seq_one_letter_code
_entity_poly.pdbx_strand_id
1 'polypeptide(L)'
;MVKKCFFVIGAIILLNGCSVGGEVRVDSIDAEEILRLDSTADIFQYEGVIYKTNIDWVEELTLTKGTQIGEIKKVSKEGTDFKDWMSNKLPVGSKIFSAKERGDILLVEANGVIVKYLAIVEG
;
A
#
# COMPACT_ATOMS: atom_id res chain seq x y z
N MET A 1 -63.03 -37.79 -21.40
CA MET A 1 -62.56 -39.20 -21.34
C MET A 1 -61.04 -39.17 -21.46
N VAL A 2 -60.34 -39.48 -20.35
CA VAL A 2 -58.94 -39.97 -20.21
C VAL A 2 -57.87 -39.41 -21.17
N LYS A 3 -56.72 -38.90 -20.73
CA LYS A 3 -55.70 -39.66 -19.98
C LYS A 3 -54.47 -38.76 -19.70
N LYS A 4 -53.93 -38.94 -18.49
CA LYS A 4 -52.50 -38.99 -18.12
C LYS A 4 -51.68 -37.69 -18.10
N CYS A 5 -51.56 -37.18 -16.88
CA CYS A 5 -50.31 -36.68 -16.33
C CYS A 5 -49.20 -37.74 -16.48
N PHE A 6 -48.05 -37.33 -17.02
CA PHE A 6 -46.76 -38.02 -16.95
C PHE A 6 -45.70 -36.91 -16.94
N PHE A 7 -45.32 -36.42 -15.77
CA PHE A 7 -44.14 -36.83 -15.00
C PHE A 7 -42.80 -36.70 -15.77
N VAL A 8 -42.19 -35.52 -15.56
CA VAL A 8 -40.76 -35.25 -15.27
C VAL A 8 -39.67 -35.70 -16.26
N ILE A 9 -38.69 -34.79 -16.43
CA ILE A 9 -37.22 -34.95 -16.46
C ILE A 9 -36.68 -34.08 -17.61
N GLY A 10 -36.11 -32.91 -17.30
CA GLY A 10 -34.65 -32.71 -17.26
C GLY A 10 -34.19 -32.13 -18.62
N ALA A 11 -33.48 -31.01 -18.75
CA ALA A 11 -32.44 -30.47 -17.91
C ALA A 11 -32.41 -28.94 -18.03
N ILE A 12 -32.50 -28.23 -16.90
CA ILE A 12 -32.10 -26.84 -16.81
C ILE A 12 -30.58 -26.86 -16.65
N ILE A 13 -29.87 -26.54 -17.71
CA ILE A 13 -28.41 -26.34 -17.65
C ILE A 13 -28.18 -25.01 -16.94
N LEU A 14 -28.02 -25.06 -15.62
CA LEU A 14 -27.43 -23.96 -14.85
C LEU A 14 -25.93 -23.97 -15.14
N LEU A 15 -25.51 -23.27 -16.20
CA LEU A 15 -24.13 -22.79 -16.30
C LEU A 15 -23.96 -21.73 -15.21
N ASN A 16 -23.55 -22.19 -14.04
CA ASN A 16 -22.96 -21.34 -13.00
C ASN A 16 -21.65 -20.81 -13.58
N GLY A 17 -21.71 -19.64 -14.21
CA GLY A 17 -20.53 -18.86 -14.54
C GLY A 17 -19.85 -18.48 -13.24
N CYS A 18 -18.65 -19.03 -13.05
CA CYS A 18 -17.71 -18.80 -11.97
C CYS A 18 -17.86 -17.43 -11.28
N SER A 19 -18.46 -17.40 -10.09
CA SER A 19 -18.13 -16.36 -9.13
C SER A 19 -16.76 -16.71 -8.54
N VAL A 20 -15.70 -16.44 -9.30
CA VAL A 20 -14.38 -16.27 -8.71
C VAL A 20 -14.49 -14.99 -7.89
N GLY A 21 -14.94 -15.15 -6.65
CA GLY A 21 -14.56 -14.28 -5.54
C GLY A 21 -13.07 -14.48 -5.30
N GLY A 22 -12.25 -14.06 -6.26
CA GLY A 22 -10.85 -13.80 -6.03
C GLY A 22 -10.82 -12.45 -5.37
N GLU A 23 -10.46 -12.41 -4.09
CA GLU A 23 -9.87 -11.20 -3.53
C GLU A 23 -8.79 -10.78 -4.53
N VAL A 24 -8.96 -9.62 -5.16
CA VAL A 24 -7.88 -8.98 -5.90
C VAL A 24 -6.86 -8.63 -4.82
N ARG A 25 -5.90 -9.53 -4.61
CA ARG A 25 -4.66 -9.18 -3.94
C ARG A 25 -3.99 -8.22 -4.91
N VAL A 26 -4.17 -6.93 -4.67
CA VAL A 26 -3.20 -5.94 -5.10
C VAL A 26 -1.91 -6.43 -4.45
N ASP A 27 -1.00 -6.98 -5.24
CA ASP A 27 0.30 -7.38 -4.72
C ASP A 27 0.92 -6.10 -4.14
N SER A 28 1.03 -6.07 -2.82
CA SER A 28 1.71 -4.98 -2.14
C SER A 28 3.19 -5.35 -2.14
N ILE A 29 4.00 -4.57 -2.86
CA ILE A 29 5.46 -4.72 -2.79
C ILE A 29 5.92 -4.56 -1.34
N ASP A 30 6.75 -5.49 -0.87
CA ASP A 30 7.30 -5.43 0.47
C ASP A 30 8.62 -4.63 0.52
N ALA A 31 9.03 -4.26 1.74
CA ALA A 31 10.26 -3.50 1.94
C ALA A 31 11.51 -4.28 1.51
N GLU A 32 11.50 -5.61 1.65
CA GLU A 32 12.62 -6.48 1.32
C GLU A 32 12.88 -6.45 -0.19
N GLU A 33 11.83 -6.52 -1.01
CA GLU A 33 11.93 -6.43 -2.46
C GLU A 33 12.45 -5.06 -2.92
N ILE A 34 11.91 -3.97 -2.37
CA ILE A 34 12.40 -2.62 -2.70
C ILE A 34 13.89 -2.49 -2.37
N LEU A 35 14.32 -2.96 -1.20
CA LEU A 35 15.72 -2.86 -0.76
C LEU A 35 16.64 -3.84 -1.49
N ARG A 36 16.11 -4.95 -2.02
CA ARG A 36 16.86 -5.85 -2.90
C ARG A 36 17.14 -5.22 -4.26
N LEU A 37 16.17 -4.47 -4.81
CA LEU A 37 16.32 -3.77 -6.09
C LEU A 37 17.13 -2.47 -5.97
N ASP A 38 16.93 -1.73 -4.87
CA ASP A 38 17.61 -0.49 -4.54
C ASP A 38 17.98 -0.49 -3.05
N SER A 39 19.18 -0.99 -2.75
CA SER A 39 19.71 -1.05 -1.38
C SER A 39 19.95 0.33 -0.77
N THR A 40 19.89 1.38 -1.59
CA THR A 40 19.99 2.77 -1.16
C THR A 40 18.64 3.44 -1.05
N ALA A 41 17.52 2.74 -1.27
CA ALA A 41 16.20 3.30 -1.09
C ALA A 41 16.03 3.80 0.36
N ASP A 42 15.34 4.91 0.51
CA ASP A 42 14.91 5.42 1.81
C ASP A 42 13.40 5.24 1.89
N ILE A 43 12.98 4.34 2.77
CA ILE A 43 11.61 3.87 2.88
C ILE A 43 11.12 3.81 4.31
N PHE A 44 9.80 3.89 4.47
CA PHE A 44 9.10 3.51 5.68
C PHE A 44 7.76 2.86 5.33
N GLN A 45 7.13 2.20 6.30
CA GLN A 45 5.83 1.58 6.11
C GLN A 45 4.76 2.27 6.96
N TYR A 46 3.57 2.44 6.38
CA TYR A 46 2.38 2.92 7.05
C TYR A 46 1.13 2.27 6.44
N GLU A 47 0.25 1.74 7.29
CA GLU A 47 -0.96 1.00 6.88
C GLU A 47 -0.69 -0.11 5.87
N GLY A 48 0.43 -0.83 6.05
CA GLY A 48 0.85 -1.90 5.13
C GLY A 48 1.41 -1.41 3.79
N VAL A 49 1.47 -0.11 3.54
CA VAL A 49 1.99 0.48 2.30
C VAL A 49 3.43 0.97 2.51
N ILE A 50 4.31 0.67 1.55
CA ILE A 50 5.65 1.21 1.55
C ILE A 50 5.67 2.61 0.93
N TYR A 51 6.31 3.54 1.63
CA TYR A 51 6.51 4.91 1.21
C TYR A 51 7.99 5.14 0.89
N LYS A 52 8.29 5.76 -0.26
CA LYS A 52 9.68 6.01 -0.75
C LYS A 52 9.91 7.49 -1.08
N THR A 53 11.08 8.02 -0.73
CA THR A 53 11.52 9.40 -1.07
C THR A 53 12.48 9.43 -2.27
N ASN A 54 12.96 10.62 -2.65
CA ASN A 54 13.91 10.88 -3.74
C ASN A 54 13.33 10.50 -5.11
N ILE A 55 12.10 10.92 -5.36
CA ILE A 55 11.42 10.76 -6.65
C ILE A 55 11.33 12.14 -7.29
N ASP A 56 12.00 12.33 -8.43
CA ASP A 56 12.23 13.65 -9.04
C ASP A 56 10.96 14.50 -9.15
N TRP A 57 9.90 13.95 -9.75
CA TRP A 57 8.65 14.68 -9.95
C TRP A 57 7.89 14.97 -8.64
N VAL A 58 8.10 14.15 -7.60
CA VAL A 58 7.50 14.39 -6.27
C VAL A 58 8.19 15.56 -5.60
N GLU A 59 9.50 15.67 -5.75
CA GLU A 59 10.28 16.75 -5.13
C GLU A 59 9.92 18.13 -5.66
N GLU A 60 9.52 18.23 -6.92
CA GLU A 60 9.06 19.46 -7.57
C GLU A 60 7.68 19.94 -7.08
N LEU A 61 6.92 19.09 -6.37
CA LEU A 61 5.60 19.46 -5.88
C LEU A 61 5.67 20.46 -4.74
N THR A 62 4.80 21.46 -4.79
CA THR A 62 4.49 22.30 -3.62
C THR A 62 3.35 21.66 -2.85
N LEU A 63 3.65 21.07 -1.69
CA LEU A 63 2.67 20.42 -0.82
C LEU A 63 2.64 21.08 0.56
N THR A 64 1.44 21.16 1.13
CA THR A 64 1.22 21.75 2.44
C THR A 64 1.06 20.66 3.49
N LYS A 65 1.73 20.84 4.64
CA LYS A 65 1.58 19.98 5.81
C LYS A 65 0.14 19.96 6.31
N GLY A 66 -0.43 18.76 6.36
CA GLY A 66 -1.73 18.46 6.94
C GLY A 66 -1.61 18.07 8.42
N THR A 67 -2.33 17.02 8.79
CA THR A 67 -2.38 16.50 10.17
C THR A 67 -1.20 15.58 10.42
N GLN A 68 -0.65 15.60 11.65
CA GLN A 68 0.31 14.58 12.07
C GLN A 68 -0.42 13.24 12.22
N ILE A 69 0.00 12.23 11.48
CA ILE A 69 -0.63 10.90 11.50
C ILE A 69 0.18 9.90 12.33
N GLY A 70 1.46 10.18 12.59
CA GLY A 70 2.27 9.36 13.49
C GLY A 70 3.73 9.76 13.49
N GLU A 71 4.59 8.82 13.86
CA GLU A 71 6.04 8.98 13.92
C GLU A 71 6.75 7.65 13.72
N ILE A 72 8.02 7.70 13.32
CA ILE A 72 8.88 6.52 13.21
C ILE A 72 9.20 5.98 14.60
N LYS A 73 8.90 4.70 14.83
CA LYS A 73 9.07 4.02 16.11
C LYS A 73 10.30 3.12 16.17
N LYS A 74 10.77 2.63 15.02
CA LYS A 74 11.92 1.71 14.94
C LYS A 74 12.65 1.82 13.61
N VAL A 75 13.96 1.60 13.65
CA VAL A 75 14.78 1.50 12.45
C VAL A 75 15.11 0.03 12.16
N SER A 76 14.90 -0.42 10.92
CA SER A 76 15.31 -1.74 10.42
C SER A 76 16.01 -1.61 9.08
N LYS A 77 17.31 -1.92 9.03
CA LYS A 77 18.15 -1.71 7.85
C LYS A 77 18.03 -2.81 6.79
N GLU A 78 17.72 -4.03 7.23
CA GLU A 78 17.75 -5.23 6.39
C GLU A 78 16.44 -5.45 5.61
N GLY A 79 15.39 -4.66 5.85
CA GLY A 79 14.07 -4.84 5.22
C GLY A 79 13.27 -6.04 5.73
N THR A 80 13.89 -6.98 6.45
CA THR A 80 13.21 -8.11 7.08
C THR A 80 12.34 -7.66 8.26
N ASP A 81 11.16 -8.30 8.41
CA ASP A 81 10.14 -7.95 9.42
C ASP A 81 9.78 -6.45 9.46
N PHE A 82 9.81 -5.79 8.29
CA PHE A 82 9.41 -4.40 8.15
C PHE A 82 7.90 -4.26 8.39
N LYS A 83 7.52 -3.34 9.28
CA LYS A 83 6.14 -3.14 9.73
C LYS A 83 5.83 -1.66 9.81
N ASP A 84 4.55 -1.34 9.99
CA ASP A 84 4.10 0.03 10.18
C ASP A 84 4.93 0.78 11.23
N TRP A 85 5.21 2.05 10.93
CA TRP A 85 6.04 2.95 11.72
C TRP A 85 7.53 2.57 11.79
N MET A 86 7.99 1.65 10.93
CA MET A 86 9.40 1.34 10.77
C MET A 86 9.97 2.04 9.54
N SER A 87 11.22 2.50 9.64
CA SER A 87 12.01 3.01 8.52
C SER A 87 13.35 2.29 8.43
N ASN A 88 13.98 2.28 7.26
CA ASN A 88 15.36 1.81 7.13
C ASN A 88 16.40 2.93 7.37
N LYS A 89 16.02 4.21 7.27
CA LYS A 89 16.94 5.35 7.42
C LYS A 89 16.45 6.47 8.32
N LEU A 90 15.15 6.74 8.38
CA LEU A 90 14.62 7.83 9.20
C LEU A 90 14.89 7.56 10.69
N PRO A 91 15.37 8.56 11.45
CA PRO A 91 15.57 8.38 12.88
C PRO A 91 14.23 8.19 13.61
N VAL A 92 14.28 7.45 14.73
CA VAL A 92 13.14 7.31 15.65
C VAL A 92 12.69 8.70 16.11
N GLY A 93 11.38 8.94 16.12
CA GLY A 93 10.76 10.22 16.43
C GLY A 93 10.58 11.16 15.22
N SER A 94 10.99 10.74 14.01
CA SER A 94 10.63 11.49 12.78
C SER A 94 9.12 11.54 12.64
N LYS A 95 8.55 12.74 12.53
CA LYS A 95 7.10 12.95 12.52
C LYS A 95 6.55 12.82 11.11
N ILE A 96 5.44 12.11 10.97
CA ILE A 96 4.80 11.85 9.68
C ILE A 96 3.50 12.65 9.62
N PHE A 97 3.31 13.38 8.52
CA PHE A 97 2.14 14.21 8.27
C PHE A 97 1.51 13.85 6.93
N SER A 98 0.19 13.99 6.83
CA SER A 98 -0.49 13.97 5.52
C SER A 98 -0.11 15.20 4.69
N ALA A 99 -0.16 15.08 3.37
CA ALA A 99 -0.22 16.24 2.47
C ALA A 99 -1.68 16.65 2.23
N LYS A 100 -1.96 17.95 2.19
CA LYS A 100 -3.33 18.44 1.98
C LYS A 100 -3.82 18.23 0.55
N GLU A 101 -2.90 18.23 -0.40
CA GLU A 101 -3.19 18.23 -1.83
C GLU A 101 -3.27 16.81 -2.40
N ARG A 102 -2.65 15.82 -1.74
CA ARG A 102 -2.46 14.46 -2.26
C ARG A 102 -2.44 13.40 -1.16
N GLY A 103 -3.22 12.34 -1.32
CA GLY A 103 -3.31 11.24 -0.35
C GLY A 103 -2.24 10.15 -0.52
N ASP A 104 -1.60 10.10 -1.68
CA ASP A 104 -0.52 9.17 -2.00
C ASP A 104 0.86 9.68 -1.56
N ILE A 105 0.94 10.89 -0.99
CA ILE A 105 2.19 11.49 -0.53
C ILE A 105 2.10 11.85 0.95
N LEU A 106 3.12 11.46 1.71
CA LEU A 106 3.32 11.84 3.09
C LEU A 106 4.53 12.77 3.22
N LEU A 107 4.43 13.69 4.17
CA LEU A 107 5.50 14.63 4.51
C LEU A 107 6.13 14.19 5.83
N VAL A 108 7.43 13.91 5.82
CA VAL A 108 8.17 13.48 7.01
C VAL A 108 9.06 14.62 7.48
N GLU A 109 8.89 15.03 8.73
CA GLU A 109 9.78 15.98 9.39
C GLU A 109 10.87 15.21 10.17
N ALA A 110 12.10 15.28 9.67
CA ALA A 110 13.27 14.66 10.27
C ALA A 110 14.39 15.70 10.38
N ASN A 111 14.95 15.87 11.58
CA ASN A 111 16.05 16.83 11.84
C ASN A 111 15.74 18.27 11.39
N GLY A 112 14.47 18.70 11.48
CA GLY A 112 14.04 20.05 11.08
C GLY A 112 13.85 20.25 9.57
N VAL A 113 14.03 19.20 8.77
CA VAL A 113 13.79 19.20 7.31
C VAL A 113 12.53 18.40 7.00
N ILE A 114 11.74 18.88 6.04
CA ILE A 114 10.59 18.15 5.51
C ILE A 114 11.00 17.42 4.24
N VAL A 115 10.74 16.11 4.19
CA VAL A 115 11.03 15.22 3.08
C VAL A 115 9.72 14.60 2.59
N LYS A 116 9.56 14.43 1.26
CA LYS A 116 8.33 13.91 0.65
C LYS A 116 8.48 12.42 0.35
N TYR A 117 7.47 11.64 0.70
CA TYR A 117 7.46 10.21 0.45
C TYR A 117 6.20 9.82 -0.31
N LEU A 118 6.36 9.09 -1.42
CA LEU A 118 5.27 8.57 -2.24
C LEU A 118 4.93 7.13 -1.83
N ALA A 119 3.63 6.83 -1.74
CA ALA A 119 3.12 5.47 -1.62
C ALA A 119 3.46 4.65 -2.86
N ILE A 120 4.11 3.50 -2.66
CA ILE A 120 4.39 2.54 -3.72
C ILE A 120 3.25 1.52 -3.73
N VAL A 121 2.53 1.48 -4.84
CA VAL A 121 1.49 0.49 -5.12
C VAL A 121 1.85 -0.19 -6.44
N GLU A 122 1.83 -1.52 -6.48
CA GLU A 122 1.88 -2.25 -7.75
C GLU A 122 0.49 -2.24 -8.39
N GLY A 123 0.44 -2.14 -9.71
CA GLY A 123 -0.80 -2.06 -10.50
C GLY A 123 -0.86 -3.14 -11.57
#